data_AF-A0A4Z2JD89-F1
#
_entry.id   AF-A0A4Z2JD89-F1
#
_cell.length_a   1.000
_cell.length_b   1.000
_cell.length_c   1.000
_cell.angle_alpha   90.00
_cell.angle_beta   90.00
_cell.angle_gamma   90.00
#
_symmetry.space_group_name_H-M   'P 1'
#
loop_
_entity.id
_entity.type
_entity.pdbx_description
1 polymer ?
#
loop_
_entity_poly.entity_id
_entity_poly.type
_entity_poly.pdbx_seq_one_letter_code
_entity_poly.pdbx_strand_id
1 'polypeptide(L)'
;MCSYREKKAEPVELLQLDGYTVDYTDPQPGLDGGRTFFNAVKEGDTVIFASDDEQDRILWVQAMYRATGQSHKPVPPTQVQKLNSKGSTAPQLDAPISQFYADRAQKHGMDEFISANPCNFDHGSLFELVQRLTLDHRLNDSYSCLGWFSPGQVFVLDEYCARYGVRGCHRHLCYLSDLLERAENGAMIDPTLLHYSFAFCASHVHGNRPDGIGTVTVEEKEHFEEIKERLRVLLENQITHFRYCFPFGRPEGALKATLSLLERVLMKDIVTSVPQEEVKTVIRKCLEQAALVNYQRLSEYAKLEENVGRLVTPAKKLEDNIRLAELVIEVLQQNEEHHAEAFAWWSDLMVEHAETFLCLYSADMDAALEVQPPDSWDSFPLFQLINDFLRMDCE
;
A
#
# COMPACT_ATOMS: atom_id res chain seq x y z
N MET A 1 24.94 -8.70 22.10
CA MET A 1 24.70 -7.42 21.41
C MET A 1 24.66 -7.73 19.93
N CYS A 2 23.59 -7.33 19.25
CA CYS A 2 23.31 -7.75 17.87
C CYS A 2 23.21 -6.50 16.99
N SER A 3 23.98 -6.46 15.91
CA SER A 3 23.89 -5.40 14.90
C SER A 3 22.99 -5.84 13.76
N TYR A 4 22.05 -5.00 13.36
CA TYR A 4 21.12 -5.25 12.26
C TYR A 4 21.37 -4.27 11.14
N ARG A 5 21.23 -4.72 9.89
CA ARG A 5 21.11 -3.81 8.75
C ARG A 5 19.67 -3.37 8.61
N GLU A 6 19.49 -2.15 8.13
CA GLU A 6 18.18 -1.60 7.83
C GLU A 6 17.39 -2.58 6.93
N LYS A 7 16.13 -2.85 7.31
CA LYS A 7 15.23 -3.77 6.60
C LYS A 7 15.65 -5.25 6.57
N LYS A 8 16.51 -5.71 7.50
CA LYS A 8 16.82 -7.15 7.67
C LYS A 8 16.55 -7.63 9.10
N ALA A 9 15.85 -8.75 9.22
CA ALA A 9 15.50 -9.36 10.51
C ALA A 9 16.63 -10.22 11.12
N GLU A 10 17.65 -10.57 10.34
CA GLU A 10 18.79 -11.37 10.79
C GLU A 10 19.95 -10.47 11.25
N PRO A 11 20.57 -10.76 12.42
CA PRO A 11 21.70 -9.98 12.90
C PRO A 11 22.93 -10.24 12.02
N VAL A 12 23.59 -9.16 11.60
CA VAL A 12 24.81 -9.20 10.78
C VAL A 12 26.05 -9.42 11.64
N GLU A 13 26.06 -8.86 12.84
CA GLU A 13 27.14 -9.04 13.81
C GLU A 13 26.58 -9.39 15.19
N LEU A 14 27.27 -10.31 15.87
CA LEU A 14 26.92 -10.79 17.19
C LEU A 14 28.13 -10.64 18.11
N LEU A 15 28.01 -9.76 19.10
CA LEU A 15 29.01 -9.57 20.15
C LEU A 15 28.49 -10.14 21.47
N GLN A 16 29.19 -11.15 21.99
CA GLN A 16 28.95 -11.70 23.33
C GLN A 16 29.59 -10.78 24.38
N LEU A 17 28.80 -10.34 25.35
CA LEU A 17 29.22 -9.36 26.36
C LEU A 17 29.90 -10.00 27.59
N ASP A 18 30.14 -11.31 27.58
CA ASP A 18 30.76 -12.01 28.70
C ASP A 18 32.19 -11.53 28.94
N GLY A 19 32.45 -11.05 30.15
CA GLY A 19 33.75 -10.50 30.57
C GLY A 19 34.02 -9.08 30.08
N TYR A 20 33.07 -8.42 29.40
CA TYR A 20 33.16 -7.00 29.10
C TYR A 20 32.73 -6.15 30.30
N THR A 21 33.30 -4.96 30.43
CA THR A 21 32.78 -3.88 31.29
C THR A 21 32.38 -2.69 30.43
N VAL A 22 31.20 -2.14 30.66
CA VAL A 22 30.70 -0.92 30.01
C VAL A 22 31.00 0.31 30.87
N ASP A 23 31.41 1.40 30.24
CA ASP A 23 31.51 2.73 30.88
C ASP A 23 31.18 3.87 29.91
N TYR A 24 30.91 5.05 30.47
CA TYR A 24 30.70 6.27 29.70
C TYR A 24 32.04 6.80 29.19
N THR A 25 32.06 7.30 27.96
CA THR A 25 33.27 7.91 27.38
C THR A 25 32.99 9.29 26.82
N ASP A 26 34.05 10.09 26.74
CA ASP A 26 34.01 11.35 26.01
C ASP A 26 33.91 11.12 24.49
N PRO A 27 33.45 12.13 23.74
CA PRO A 27 33.42 12.07 22.28
C PRO A 27 34.83 11.80 21.71
N GLN A 28 34.92 10.78 20.85
CA GLN A 28 36.17 10.39 20.20
C GLN A 28 36.27 11.11 18.84
N PRO A 29 37.31 11.93 18.62
CA PRO A 29 37.48 12.64 17.35
C PRO A 29 37.77 11.65 16.21
N GLY A 30 37.00 11.71 15.13
CA GLY A 30 37.21 10.90 13.92
C GLY A 30 36.23 9.73 13.72
N LEU A 31 35.24 9.56 14.60
CA LEU A 31 34.12 8.64 14.38
C LEU A 31 32.88 9.42 13.89
N ASP A 32 32.36 9.05 12.72
CA ASP A 32 31.10 9.59 12.18
C ASP A 32 29.91 8.79 12.71
N GLY A 33 28.88 9.50 13.20
CA GLY A 33 27.64 8.92 13.74
C GLY A 33 27.56 9.00 15.27
N GLY A 34 26.41 9.47 15.78
CA GLY A 34 26.13 9.65 17.20
C GLY A 34 26.76 10.90 17.84
N ARG A 35 26.10 11.42 18.88
CA ARG A 35 26.51 12.63 19.63
C ARG A 35 27.10 12.32 20.99
N THR A 36 26.77 11.15 21.54
CA THR A 36 27.22 10.69 22.85
C THR A 36 27.77 9.28 22.75
N PHE A 37 28.84 9.00 23.50
CA PHE A 37 29.59 7.76 23.36
C PHE A 37 29.69 7.00 24.69
N PHE A 38 29.83 5.69 24.58
CA PHE A 38 30.14 4.76 25.66
C PHE A 38 30.95 3.60 25.08
N ASN A 39 31.70 2.90 25.92
CA ASN A 39 32.54 1.79 25.47
C ASN A 39 32.26 0.51 26.24
N ALA A 40 32.60 -0.61 25.63
CA ALA A 40 32.73 -1.90 26.29
C ALA A 40 34.18 -2.36 26.17
N VAL A 41 34.80 -2.68 27.31
CA VAL A 41 36.22 -3.04 27.39
C VAL A 41 36.38 -4.44 27.95
N LYS A 42 37.26 -5.25 27.34
CA LYS A 42 37.66 -6.58 27.81
C LYS A 42 39.12 -6.83 27.41
N GLU A 43 40.03 -6.96 28.37
CA GLU A 43 41.46 -7.34 28.20
C GLU A 43 42.06 -7.14 26.78
N GLY A 44 42.28 -5.88 26.39
CA GLY A 44 42.89 -5.50 25.10
C GLY A 44 41.91 -5.18 23.98
N ASP A 45 40.65 -5.59 24.11
CA ASP A 45 39.55 -5.23 23.21
C ASP A 45 38.75 -4.05 23.78
N THR A 46 38.52 -3.05 22.93
CA THR A 46 37.64 -1.90 23.25
C THR A 46 36.71 -1.68 22.08
N VAL A 47 35.40 -1.79 22.33
CA VAL A 47 34.35 -1.48 21.37
C VAL A 47 33.69 -0.18 21.78
N ILE A 48 33.60 0.78 20.86
CA ILE A 48 32.99 2.08 21.10
C ILE A 48 31.63 2.11 20.43
N PHE A 49 30.63 2.55 21.18
CA PHE A 49 29.26 2.73 20.73
C PHE A 49 28.92 4.22 20.74
N ALA A 50 28.05 4.61 19.82
CA ALA A 50 27.56 5.97 19.69
C ALA A 50 26.02 5.97 19.69
N SER A 51 25.42 6.98 20.31
CA SER A 51 23.97 7.23 20.28
C SER A 51 23.70 8.69 19.94
N ASP A 52 22.54 8.96 19.36
CA ASP A 52 22.16 10.31 18.93
C ASP A 52 21.72 11.22 20.08
N ASP A 53 21.29 10.65 21.21
CA ASP A 53 20.98 11.39 22.42
C ASP A 53 21.36 10.66 23.72
N GLU A 54 21.39 11.47 24.79
CA GLU A 54 21.85 11.07 26.12
C GLU A 54 20.91 10.09 26.83
N GLN A 55 19.59 10.15 26.58
CA GLN A 55 18.65 9.24 27.23
C GLN A 55 18.82 7.83 26.66
N ASP A 56 18.95 7.72 25.34
CA ASP A 56 19.25 6.46 24.67
C ASP A 56 20.59 5.87 25.15
N ARG A 57 21.63 6.71 25.29
CA ARG A 57 22.92 6.29 25.90
C ARG A 57 22.72 5.67 27.28
N ILE A 58 21.96 6.33 28.15
CA ILE A 58 21.73 5.85 29.52
C ILE A 58 21.01 4.49 29.51
N LEU A 59 20.02 4.31 28.63
CA LEU A 59 19.31 3.03 28.50
C LEU A 59 20.24 1.91 28.04
N TRP A 60 21.06 2.17 27.01
CA TRP A 60 22.03 1.20 26.51
C TRP A 60 23.09 0.82 27.55
N VAL A 61 23.68 1.81 28.24
CA VAL A 61 24.66 1.55 29.30
C VAL A 61 24.03 0.75 30.45
N GLN A 62 22.79 1.03 30.84
CA GLN A 62 22.10 0.25 31.87
C GLN A 62 21.79 -1.19 31.42
N ALA A 63 21.38 -1.38 30.17
CA ALA A 63 21.13 -2.71 29.62
C ALA A 63 22.43 -3.53 29.57
N MET A 64 23.53 -2.92 29.11
CA MET A 64 24.84 -3.56 29.06
C MET A 64 25.42 -3.81 30.46
N TYR A 65 25.22 -2.91 31.43
CA TYR A 65 25.61 -3.14 32.82
C TYR A 65 24.93 -4.39 33.40
N ARG A 66 23.62 -4.57 33.14
CA ARG A 66 22.90 -5.78 33.57
C ARG A 66 23.39 -7.04 32.86
N ALA A 67 23.69 -6.93 31.57
CA ALA A 67 24.13 -8.06 30.75
C ALA A 67 25.56 -8.52 31.05
N THR A 68 26.46 -7.57 31.34
CA THR A 68 27.87 -7.84 31.67
C THR A 68 28.06 -8.37 33.09
N GLY A 69 27.15 -8.02 34.02
CA GLY A 69 27.26 -8.39 35.42
C GLY A 69 28.45 -7.76 36.14
N GLN A 70 29.04 -6.68 35.57
CA GLN A 70 30.16 -5.98 36.18
C GLN A 70 29.81 -5.47 37.60
N SER A 71 30.78 -5.45 38.51
CA SER A 71 30.55 -5.09 39.91
C SER A 71 30.35 -3.58 40.13
N HIS A 72 31.02 -2.75 39.34
CA HIS A 72 30.92 -1.29 39.41
C HIS A 72 29.81 -0.78 38.48
N LYS A 73 28.87 -0.01 39.02
CA LYS A 73 27.81 0.64 38.25
C LYS A 73 28.36 1.86 37.51
N PRO A 74 28.27 1.93 36.17
CA PRO A 74 28.66 3.10 35.41
C PRO A 74 27.88 4.33 35.87
N VAL A 75 28.58 5.46 36.06
CA VAL A 75 27.97 6.71 36.51
C VAL A 75 27.90 7.67 35.34
N PRO A 76 26.70 8.16 34.96
CA PRO A 76 26.57 9.13 33.89
C PRO A 76 27.40 10.38 34.18
N PRO A 77 28.10 10.97 33.19
CA PRO A 77 28.77 12.24 33.35
C PRO A 77 27.76 13.30 33.79
N THR A 78 27.90 13.83 35.01
CA THR A 78 27.02 14.89 35.49
C THR A 78 27.30 16.15 34.67
N GLN A 79 26.27 16.83 34.12
CA GLN A 79 26.46 18.06 33.33
C GLN A 79 27.29 19.14 34.05
N VAL A 80 27.41 19.06 35.38
CA VAL A 80 28.24 19.90 36.23
C VAL A 80 29.76 19.76 35.94
N GLN A 81 30.23 18.61 35.46
CA GLN A 81 31.66 18.42 35.13
C GLN A 81 32.05 19.01 33.76
N LYS A 82 31.12 19.17 32.81
CA LYS A 82 31.39 19.88 31.54
C LYS A 82 31.42 21.40 31.70
N LEU A 83 30.85 21.94 32.77
CA LEU A 83 30.85 23.38 33.09
C LEU A 83 32.02 23.83 33.96
N ASN A 84 32.77 22.91 34.59
CA ASN A 84 33.87 23.27 35.50
C ASN A 84 35.18 23.71 34.81
N SER A 85 35.19 23.91 33.48
CA SER A 85 36.25 24.67 32.81
C SER A 85 36.01 26.19 32.79
N LYS A 86 34.83 26.68 33.21
CA LYS A 86 34.59 28.11 33.45
C LYS A 86 33.62 28.28 34.61
N GLY A 87 34.14 28.68 35.77
CA GLY A 87 33.36 28.84 36.98
C GLY A 87 32.18 29.81 36.82
N SER A 88 31.01 29.41 37.31
CA SER A 88 29.98 30.26 37.92
C SER A 88 28.83 29.39 38.46
N THR A 89 28.21 29.89 39.51
CA THR A 89 27.33 29.24 40.50
C THR A 89 25.87 29.04 40.07
N ALA A 90 25.29 27.94 40.58
CA ALA A 90 23.88 27.63 40.88
C ALA A 90 22.98 27.00 39.77
N PRO A 91 22.28 25.87 40.04
CA PRO A 91 21.28 25.27 39.15
C PRO A 91 19.86 25.76 39.47
N GLN A 92 19.14 26.22 38.45
CA GLN A 92 17.71 26.57 38.53
C GLN A 92 16.89 25.37 38.03
N LEU A 93 16.06 24.78 38.90
CA LEU A 93 15.37 23.49 38.69
C LEU A 93 13.89 23.61 38.28
N ASP A 94 13.39 24.82 37.97
CA ASP A 94 11.96 25.08 37.78
C ASP A 94 11.58 25.58 36.37
N ALA A 95 12.24 25.07 35.32
CA ALA A 95 11.81 25.35 33.95
C ALA A 95 10.72 24.34 33.53
N PRO A 96 9.50 24.76 33.12
CA PRO A 96 8.48 23.86 32.59
C PRO A 96 9.05 23.02 31.43
N ILE A 97 8.57 21.77 31.28
CA ILE A 97 9.03 20.80 30.26
C ILE A 97 9.08 21.43 28.84
N SER A 98 8.21 22.40 28.55
CA SER A 98 8.19 23.18 27.31
C SER A 98 9.47 23.97 27.05
N GLN A 99 10.09 24.56 28.08
CA GLN A 99 11.36 25.29 27.95
C GLN A 99 12.54 24.35 27.65
N PHE A 100 12.51 23.12 28.19
CA PHE A 100 13.54 22.14 27.89
C PHE A 100 13.52 21.68 26.42
N TYR A 101 12.32 21.47 25.85
CA TYR A 101 12.17 21.16 24.42
C TYR A 101 12.49 22.37 23.53
N ALA A 102 12.11 23.58 23.94
CA ALA A 102 12.47 24.81 23.24
C ALA A 102 14.00 24.94 23.16
N ASP A 103 14.71 24.90 24.28
CA ASP A 103 16.18 25.02 24.33
C ASP A 103 16.90 23.94 23.49
N ARG A 104 16.35 22.72 23.42
CA ARG A 104 16.90 21.64 22.58
C ARG A 104 16.66 21.91 21.10
N ALA A 105 15.50 22.45 20.73
CA ALA A 105 15.17 22.79 19.35
C ALA A 105 15.94 24.03 18.86
N GLN A 106 16.15 25.04 19.71
CA GLN A 106 17.00 26.21 19.41
C GLN A 106 18.43 25.81 19.07
N LYS A 107 19.02 24.85 19.81
CA LYS A 107 20.36 24.29 19.51
C LYS A 107 20.45 23.57 18.16
N HIS A 108 19.32 23.27 17.52
CA HIS A 108 19.24 22.69 16.19
C HIS A 108 18.89 23.70 15.09
N GLY A 109 18.95 25.00 15.39
CA GLY A 109 18.63 26.06 14.42
C GLY A 109 17.14 26.18 14.13
N MET A 110 16.27 25.67 15.03
CA MET A 110 14.81 25.74 14.85
C MET A 110 14.19 27.03 15.40
N ASP A 111 15.00 28.03 15.74
CA ASP A 111 14.57 29.30 16.34
C ASP A 111 13.49 30.01 15.52
N GLU A 112 13.63 29.98 14.20
CA GLU A 112 12.67 30.60 13.28
C GLU A 112 11.30 29.90 13.33
N PHE A 113 11.27 28.56 13.43
CA PHE A 113 10.01 27.80 13.52
C PHE A 113 9.31 27.96 14.87
N ILE A 114 10.08 28.05 15.96
CA ILE A 114 9.53 28.23 17.32
C ILE A 114 8.94 29.63 17.49
N SER A 115 9.57 30.64 16.88
CA SER A 115 9.14 32.04 16.98
C SER A 115 8.11 32.44 15.91
N ALA A 116 7.88 31.60 14.91
CA ALA A 116 6.91 31.85 13.87
C ALA A 116 5.48 31.88 14.43
N ASN A 117 4.68 32.86 14.00
CA ASN A 117 3.28 32.95 14.37
C ASN A 117 2.46 31.96 13.51
N PRO A 118 1.82 30.92 14.09
CA PRO A 118 1.06 29.93 13.32
C PRO A 118 -0.04 30.57 12.46
N CYS A 119 -0.67 31.65 12.92
CA CYS A 119 -1.76 32.31 12.19
C CYS A 119 -1.36 32.90 10.83
N ASN A 120 -0.06 33.01 10.53
CA ASN A 120 0.44 33.58 9.28
C ASN A 120 0.65 32.53 8.18
N PHE A 121 0.39 31.26 8.46
CA PHE A 121 0.63 30.17 7.51
C PHE A 121 -0.66 29.63 6.91
N ASP A 122 -0.56 29.19 5.65
CA ASP A 122 -1.59 28.37 5.05
C ASP A 122 -1.49 26.94 5.59
N HIS A 123 -2.25 26.68 6.66
CA HIS A 123 -2.28 25.37 7.27
C HIS A 123 -2.93 24.29 6.41
N GLY A 124 -3.71 24.64 5.37
CA GLY A 124 -4.24 23.68 4.40
C GLY A 124 -3.11 23.06 3.59
N SER A 125 -2.34 23.91 2.89
CA SER A 125 -1.18 23.47 2.09
C SER A 125 -0.11 22.76 2.94
N LEU A 126 0.16 23.25 4.16
CA LEU A 126 1.10 22.60 5.07
C LEU A 126 0.61 21.22 5.52
N PHE A 127 -0.68 21.09 5.81
CA PHE A 127 -1.27 19.80 6.19
C PHE A 127 -1.19 18.80 5.05
N GLU A 128 -1.49 19.22 3.82
CA GLU A 128 -1.36 18.39 2.63
C GLU A 128 0.07 17.83 2.50
N LEU A 129 1.09 18.68 2.66
CA LEU A 129 2.48 18.24 2.65
C LEU A 129 2.79 17.21 3.74
N VAL A 130 2.35 17.46 4.99
CA VAL A 130 2.58 16.52 6.10
C VAL A 130 1.86 15.20 5.86
N GLN A 131 0.61 15.23 5.39
CA GLN A 131 -0.17 14.04 5.09
C GLN A 131 0.49 13.20 4.00
N ARG A 132 0.92 13.84 2.91
CA ARG A 132 1.61 13.18 1.79
C ARG A 132 2.89 12.51 2.23
N LEU A 133 3.76 13.23 2.95
CA LEU A 133 5.01 12.67 3.48
C LEU A 133 4.76 11.53 4.46
N THR A 134 3.69 11.63 5.26
CA THR A 134 3.27 10.55 6.18
C THR A 134 2.83 9.32 5.39
N LEU A 135 2.10 9.49 4.30
CA LEU A 135 1.65 8.39 3.43
C LEU A 135 2.83 7.73 2.73
N ASP A 136 3.74 8.52 2.17
CA ASP A 136 4.95 8.02 1.53
C ASP A 136 5.80 7.22 2.51
N HIS A 137 5.97 7.71 3.75
CA HIS A 137 6.65 6.94 4.80
C HIS A 137 5.94 5.60 5.10
N ARG A 138 4.59 5.61 5.17
CA ARG A 138 3.81 4.40 5.46
C ARG A 138 3.84 3.36 4.37
N LEU A 139 3.76 3.78 3.10
CA LEU A 139 3.82 2.87 1.96
C LEU A 139 5.22 2.25 1.79
N ASN A 140 6.26 2.90 2.32
CA ASN A 140 7.63 2.40 2.32
C ASN A 140 8.00 1.54 3.55
N ASP A 141 7.09 1.36 4.50
CA ASP A 141 7.29 0.50 5.67
C ASP A 141 7.34 -0.99 5.25
N SER A 142 8.01 -1.82 6.05
CA SER A 142 8.19 -3.26 5.78
C SER A 142 6.87 -4.05 5.92
N TYR A 143 5.86 -3.46 6.56
CA TYR A 143 4.52 -4.00 6.68
C TYR A 143 3.60 -3.34 5.64
N SER A 144 2.84 -4.15 4.89
CA SER A 144 1.88 -3.63 3.93
C SER A 144 0.76 -2.89 4.64
N CYS A 145 0.80 -1.55 4.60
CA CYS A 145 -0.24 -0.71 5.18
C CYS A 145 -1.45 -0.54 4.25
N LEU A 146 -1.32 -0.88 2.96
CA LEU A 146 -2.36 -0.71 1.94
C LEU A 146 -2.96 0.71 1.90
N GLY A 147 -2.13 1.71 2.24
CA GLY A 147 -2.52 3.11 2.37
C GLY A 147 -2.92 3.55 3.78
N TRP A 148 -3.23 2.65 4.71
CA TRP A 148 -3.68 3.02 6.06
C TRP A 148 -2.60 3.67 6.92
N PHE A 149 -2.93 4.83 7.48
CA PHE A 149 -2.16 5.44 8.56
C PHE A 149 -2.26 4.61 9.85
N SER A 150 -1.17 4.62 10.62
CA SER A 150 -1.19 4.03 11.98
C SER A 150 -2.07 4.87 12.93
N PRO A 151 -2.59 4.30 14.02
CA PRO A 151 -3.39 5.05 14.99
C PRO A 151 -2.68 6.30 15.54
N GLY A 152 -1.37 6.23 15.75
CA GLY A 152 -0.57 7.37 16.21
C GLY A 152 -0.46 8.49 15.17
N GLN A 153 -0.33 8.14 13.89
CA GLN A 153 -0.32 9.13 12.81
C GLN A 153 -1.69 9.78 12.61
N VAL A 154 -2.76 8.97 12.65
CA VAL A 154 -4.14 9.49 12.60
C VAL A 154 -4.35 10.50 13.72
N PHE A 155 -3.95 10.16 14.96
CA PHE A 155 -4.03 11.07 16.10
C PHE A 155 -3.30 12.40 15.86
N VAL A 156 -2.06 12.36 15.37
CA VAL A 156 -1.27 13.57 15.10
C VAL A 156 -1.91 14.43 14.00
N LEU A 157 -2.39 13.81 12.92
CA LEU A 157 -3.07 14.51 11.82
C LEU A 157 -4.39 15.12 12.30
N ASP A 158 -5.16 14.41 13.11
CA ASP A 158 -6.42 14.89 13.67
C ASP A 158 -6.20 16.09 14.60
N GLU A 159 -5.19 16.02 15.48
CA GLU A 159 -4.81 17.12 16.37
C GLU A 159 -4.35 18.36 15.58
N TYR A 160 -3.60 18.18 14.49
CA TYR A 160 -3.21 19.28 13.62
C TYR A 160 -4.45 19.97 13.02
N CYS A 161 -5.38 19.18 12.46
CA CYS A 161 -6.60 19.71 11.89
C CYS A 161 -7.44 20.48 12.93
N ALA A 162 -7.59 19.92 14.14
CA ALA A 162 -8.36 20.54 15.21
C ALA A 162 -7.75 21.87 15.69
N ARG A 163 -6.40 21.96 15.76
CA ARG A 163 -5.69 23.16 16.23
C ARG A 163 -5.68 24.28 15.22
N TYR A 164 -5.55 23.95 13.94
CA TYR A 164 -5.34 24.93 12.87
C TYR A 164 -6.53 25.10 11.93
N GLY A 165 -7.65 24.44 12.20
CA GLY A 165 -8.90 24.62 11.45
C GLY A 165 -8.88 24.05 10.04
N VAL A 166 -8.08 23.01 9.79
CA VAL A 166 -8.07 22.33 8.48
C VAL A 166 -9.38 21.56 8.30
N ARG A 167 -10.08 21.84 7.19
CA ARG A 167 -11.39 21.25 6.90
C ARG A 167 -11.26 19.75 6.64
N GLY A 168 -12.18 18.96 7.20
CA GLY A 168 -12.18 17.50 7.00
C GLY A 168 -12.34 17.09 5.53
N CYS A 169 -13.17 17.80 4.76
CA CYS A 169 -13.37 17.51 3.34
C CYS A 169 -12.06 17.69 2.56
N HIS A 170 -11.39 18.84 2.70
CA HIS A 170 -10.06 19.09 2.14
C HIS A 170 -9.06 17.97 2.48
N ARG A 171 -8.96 17.57 3.75
CA ARG A 171 -8.10 16.45 4.18
C ARG A 171 -8.39 15.16 3.42
N HIS A 172 -9.65 14.78 3.26
CA HIS A 172 -10.00 13.53 2.58
C HIS A 172 -9.84 13.64 1.06
N LEU A 173 -10.02 14.82 0.46
CA LEU A 173 -9.75 15.07 -0.95
C LEU A 173 -8.26 14.95 -1.25
N CYS A 174 -7.39 15.62 -0.49
CA CYS A 174 -5.95 15.48 -0.62
C CYS A 174 -5.51 14.02 -0.47
N TYR A 175 -6.04 13.35 0.55
CA TYR A 175 -5.73 11.94 0.79
C TYR A 175 -6.17 11.02 -0.34
N LEU A 176 -7.39 11.20 -0.86
CA LEU A 176 -7.87 10.43 -2.03
C LEU A 176 -7.01 10.69 -3.25
N SER A 177 -6.67 11.95 -3.54
CA SER A 177 -5.82 12.30 -4.67
C SER A 177 -4.46 11.62 -4.58
N ASP A 178 -3.83 11.67 -3.40
CA ASP A 178 -2.56 11.00 -3.14
C ASP A 178 -2.69 9.47 -3.26
N LEU A 179 -3.72 8.85 -2.64
CA LEU A 179 -3.96 7.41 -2.74
C LEU A 179 -4.18 6.94 -4.19
N LEU A 180 -4.96 7.70 -4.96
CA LEU A 180 -5.19 7.42 -6.38
C LEU A 180 -3.90 7.50 -7.18
N GLU A 181 -3.07 8.53 -6.96
CA GLU A 181 -1.76 8.65 -7.62
C GLU A 181 -0.86 7.43 -7.34
N ARG A 182 -0.85 6.91 -6.11
CA ARG A 182 -0.05 5.72 -5.79
C ARG A 182 -0.67 4.46 -6.38
N ALA A 183 -2.00 4.34 -6.39
CA ALA A 183 -2.69 3.21 -7.02
C ALA A 183 -2.47 3.18 -8.54
N GLU A 184 -2.51 4.33 -9.21
CA GLU A 184 -2.20 4.50 -10.64
C GLU A 184 -0.74 4.10 -10.95
N ASN A 185 0.17 4.34 -10.01
CA ASN A 185 1.58 3.92 -10.10
C ASN A 185 1.83 2.46 -9.66
N GLY A 186 0.77 1.68 -9.42
CA GLY A 186 0.85 0.25 -9.11
C GLY A 186 1.01 -0.10 -7.63
N ALA A 187 0.88 0.86 -6.72
CA ALA A 187 0.81 0.55 -5.29
C ALA A 187 -0.53 -0.11 -4.95
N MET A 188 -0.49 -1.16 -4.13
CA MET A 188 -1.71 -1.80 -3.63
C MET A 188 -2.34 -0.92 -2.54
N ILE A 189 -3.53 -0.39 -2.80
CA ILE A 189 -4.33 0.39 -1.86
C ILE A 189 -5.60 -0.38 -1.49
N ASP A 190 -5.97 -0.38 -0.22
CA ASP A 190 -7.17 -1.05 0.27
C ASP A 190 -8.44 -0.37 -0.29
N PRO A 191 -9.31 -1.10 -1.03
CA PRO A 191 -10.57 -0.54 -1.53
C PRO A 191 -11.48 0.00 -0.42
N THR A 192 -11.42 -0.56 0.78
CA THR A 192 -12.19 -0.11 1.95
C THR A 192 -11.79 1.29 2.37
N LEU A 193 -10.49 1.62 2.28
CA LEU A 193 -9.95 2.94 2.60
C LEU A 193 -10.42 4.00 1.59
N LEU A 194 -10.33 3.68 0.29
CA LEU A 194 -10.84 4.53 -0.78
C LEU A 194 -12.34 4.77 -0.58
N HIS A 195 -13.09 3.71 -0.27
CA HIS A 195 -14.52 3.79 -0.04
C HIS A 195 -14.88 4.66 1.16
N TYR A 196 -14.19 4.51 2.29
CA TYR A 196 -14.39 5.35 3.47
C TYR A 196 -14.14 6.83 3.17
N SER A 197 -13.00 7.15 2.55
CA SER A 197 -12.63 8.53 2.25
C SER A 197 -13.55 9.15 1.18
N PHE A 198 -13.92 8.40 0.15
CA PHE A 198 -14.85 8.84 -0.88
C PHE A 198 -16.23 9.13 -0.30
N ALA A 199 -16.77 8.21 0.52
CA ALA A 199 -18.05 8.40 1.18
C ALA A 199 -18.05 9.63 2.11
N PHE A 200 -16.93 9.88 2.81
CA PHE A 200 -16.77 11.09 3.61
C PHE A 200 -16.86 12.35 2.76
N CYS A 201 -16.12 12.45 1.64
CA CYS A 201 -16.18 13.60 0.74
C CYS A 201 -17.57 13.78 0.12
N ALA A 202 -18.15 12.71 -0.42
CA ALA A 202 -19.48 12.72 -1.01
C ALA A 202 -20.55 13.21 -0.01
N SER A 203 -20.46 12.79 1.26
CA SER A 203 -21.37 13.23 2.33
C SER A 203 -21.36 14.74 2.58
N HIS A 204 -20.19 15.37 2.42
CA HIS A 204 -20.00 16.80 2.58
C HIS A 204 -20.41 17.58 1.33
N VAL A 205 -20.08 17.07 0.14
CA VAL A 205 -20.33 17.75 -1.14
C VAL A 205 -21.81 17.72 -1.51
N HIS A 206 -22.48 16.58 -1.42
CA HIS A 206 -23.88 16.43 -1.81
C HIS A 206 -24.87 16.89 -0.72
N GLY A 207 -24.39 17.10 0.51
CA GLY A 207 -25.19 17.68 1.59
C GLY A 207 -26.28 16.75 2.11
N ASN A 208 -25.94 15.92 3.09
CA ASN A 208 -26.91 15.15 3.88
C ASN A 208 -27.02 15.66 5.34
N ARG A 209 -26.76 16.95 5.57
CA ARG A 209 -27.03 17.57 6.88
C ARG A 209 -28.49 18.02 6.93
N PRO A 210 -29.23 17.78 8.03
CA PRO A 210 -30.61 18.23 8.21
C PRO A 210 -30.84 19.72 7.91
N ASP A 211 -29.77 20.52 7.99
CA ASP A 211 -29.80 21.98 7.84
C ASP A 211 -29.60 22.48 6.41
N GLY A 212 -29.32 21.59 5.42
CA GLY A 212 -29.22 21.95 4.00
C GLY A 212 -28.04 22.84 3.58
N ILE A 213 -27.15 23.20 4.51
CA ILE A 213 -25.97 24.04 4.22
C ILE A 213 -24.78 23.14 3.84
N GLY A 214 -24.40 23.18 2.56
CA GLY A 214 -23.12 22.65 2.09
C GLY A 214 -21.97 23.47 2.70
N THR A 215 -21.16 22.85 3.55
CA THR A 215 -20.00 23.51 4.19
C THR A 215 -18.73 23.44 3.33
N VAL A 216 -18.87 23.09 2.05
CA VAL A 216 -17.78 22.82 1.13
C VAL A 216 -17.58 24.01 0.20
N THR A 217 -16.32 24.36 -0.04
CA THR A 217 -15.93 25.44 -0.96
C THR A 217 -16.12 25.03 -2.42
N VAL A 218 -16.13 26.01 -3.33
CA VAL A 218 -16.21 25.74 -4.78
C VAL A 218 -15.01 24.91 -5.25
N GLU A 219 -13.81 25.27 -4.80
CA GLU A 219 -12.57 24.54 -5.10
C GLU A 219 -12.62 23.08 -4.64
N GLU A 220 -13.11 22.81 -3.43
CA GLU A 220 -13.28 21.42 -2.94
C GLU A 220 -14.33 20.64 -3.73
N LYS A 221 -15.37 21.32 -4.23
CA LYS A 221 -16.39 20.67 -5.08
C LYS A 221 -15.83 20.31 -6.44
N GLU A 222 -15.07 21.20 -7.07
CA GLU A 222 -14.40 20.94 -8.35
C GLU A 222 -13.38 19.81 -8.21
N HIS A 223 -12.55 19.86 -7.16
CA HIS A 223 -11.57 18.81 -6.86
C HIS A 223 -12.23 17.45 -6.57
N PHE A 224 -13.41 17.43 -5.93
CA PHE A 224 -14.17 16.20 -5.72
C PHE A 224 -14.63 15.58 -7.04
N GLU A 225 -15.15 16.36 -7.98
CA GLU A 225 -15.59 15.83 -9.29
C GLU A 225 -14.40 15.28 -10.10
N GLU A 226 -13.24 15.93 -10.03
CA GLU A 226 -12.00 15.41 -10.64
C GLU A 226 -11.57 14.08 -10.02
N ILE A 227 -11.54 13.99 -8.68
CA ILE A 227 -11.22 12.75 -7.95
C ILE A 227 -12.25 11.66 -8.25
N LYS A 228 -13.53 12.01 -8.34
CA LYS A 228 -14.63 11.08 -8.63
C LYS A 228 -14.44 10.42 -9.99
N GLU A 229 -14.12 11.19 -11.03
CA GLU A 229 -13.87 10.63 -12.37
C GLU A 229 -12.59 9.80 -12.40
N ARG A 230 -11.49 10.27 -11.78
CA ARG A 230 -10.26 9.48 -11.66
C ARG A 230 -10.49 8.15 -10.95
N LEU A 231 -11.22 8.16 -9.83
CA LEU A 231 -11.58 6.95 -9.09
C LEU A 231 -12.45 6.03 -9.95
N ARG A 232 -13.43 6.55 -10.69
CA ARG A 232 -14.25 5.76 -11.61
C ARG A 232 -13.38 5.00 -12.62
N VAL A 233 -12.47 5.70 -13.29
CA VAL A 233 -11.54 5.10 -14.28
C VAL A 233 -10.65 4.04 -13.63
N LEU A 234 -10.12 4.31 -12.44
CA LEU A 234 -9.30 3.34 -11.70
C LEU A 234 -10.10 2.06 -11.38
N LEU A 235 -11.34 2.18 -10.91
CA LEU A 235 -12.18 1.04 -10.56
C LEU A 235 -12.58 0.22 -11.79
N GLU A 236 -12.97 0.87 -12.89
CA GLU A 236 -13.24 0.19 -14.17
C GLU A 236 -12.00 -0.56 -14.67
N ASN A 237 -10.81 0.02 -14.52
CA ASN A 237 -9.56 -0.64 -14.86
C ASN A 237 -9.27 -1.84 -13.95
N GLN A 238 -9.50 -1.73 -12.63
CA GLN A 238 -9.34 -2.85 -11.68
C GLN A 238 -10.32 -4.00 -11.96
N ILE A 239 -11.57 -3.70 -12.34
CA ILE A 239 -12.56 -4.71 -12.71
C ILE A 239 -12.19 -5.36 -14.04
N THR A 240 -11.75 -4.57 -15.03
CA THR A 240 -11.26 -5.11 -16.32
C THR A 240 -10.07 -6.06 -16.13
N HIS A 241 -9.21 -5.76 -15.15
CA HIS A 241 -8.03 -6.56 -14.84
C HIS A 241 -8.20 -7.39 -13.56
N PHE A 242 -9.41 -7.85 -13.25
CA PHE A 242 -9.73 -8.44 -11.93
C PHE A 242 -8.82 -9.61 -11.54
N ARG A 243 -8.40 -10.46 -12.49
CA ARG A 243 -7.47 -11.57 -12.25
C ARG A 243 -6.08 -11.12 -11.79
N TYR A 244 -5.65 -9.92 -12.22
CA TYR A 244 -4.34 -9.36 -11.92
C TYR A 244 -4.36 -8.46 -10.69
N CYS A 245 -5.43 -7.68 -10.53
CA CYS A 245 -5.62 -6.81 -9.38
C CYS A 245 -6.03 -7.59 -8.12
N PHE A 246 -6.69 -8.74 -8.29
CA PHE A 246 -7.18 -9.59 -7.20
C PHE A 246 -6.80 -11.07 -7.43
N PRO A 247 -5.51 -11.43 -7.48
CA PRO A 247 -5.08 -12.78 -7.83
C PRO A 247 -5.72 -13.82 -6.88
N PHE A 248 -6.37 -14.83 -7.46
CA PHE A 248 -7.09 -15.89 -6.73
C PHE A 248 -8.10 -15.34 -5.70
N GLY A 249 -8.75 -14.21 -6.03
CA GLY A 249 -9.73 -13.57 -5.15
C GLY A 249 -9.11 -12.91 -3.91
N ARG A 250 -7.79 -12.69 -3.87
CA ARG A 250 -7.09 -12.08 -2.74
C ARG A 250 -6.79 -10.59 -2.98
N PRO A 251 -6.89 -9.73 -1.95
CA PRO A 251 -7.45 -10.00 -0.62
C PRO A 251 -8.94 -10.35 -0.67
N GLU A 252 -9.38 -11.19 0.27
CA GLU A 252 -10.76 -11.68 0.30
C GLU A 252 -11.75 -10.52 0.44
N GLY A 253 -12.79 -10.51 -0.39
CA GLY A 253 -13.79 -9.44 -0.43
C GLY A 253 -13.34 -8.15 -1.11
N ALA A 254 -12.08 -8.00 -1.52
CA ALA A 254 -11.58 -6.77 -2.14
C ALA A 254 -12.28 -6.45 -3.46
N LEU A 255 -12.45 -7.44 -4.35
CA LEU A 255 -13.17 -7.25 -5.63
C LEU A 255 -14.64 -6.85 -5.39
N LYS A 256 -15.31 -7.46 -4.40
CA LYS A 256 -16.67 -7.10 -4.01
C LYS A 256 -16.74 -5.67 -3.47
N ALA A 257 -15.75 -5.24 -2.68
CA ALA A 257 -15.64 -3.87 -2.20
C ALA A 257 -15.39 -2.89 -3.35
N THR A 258 -14.57 -3.25 -4.34
CA THR A 258 -14.35 -2.48 -5.58
C THR A 258 -15.64 -2.29 -6.37
N LEU A 259 -16.44 -3.35 -6.55
CA LEU A 259 -17.75 -3.27 -7.21
C LEU A 259 -18.73 -2.37 -6.45
N SER A 260 -18.78 -2.51 -5.12
CA SER A 260 -19.63 -1.68 -4.26
C SER A 260 -19.19 -0.21 -4.28
N LEU A 261 -17.89 0.07 -4.34
CA LEU A 261 -17.38 1.42 -4.48
C LEU A 261 -17.72 2.02 -5.85
N LEU A 262 -17.62 1.24 -6.93
CA LEU A 262 -18.03 1.69 -8.27
C LEU A 262 -19.50 2.12 -8.28
N GLU A 263 -20.40 1.33 -7.70
CA GLU A 263 -21.81 1.69 -7.56
C GLU A 263 -21.99 3.05 -6.86
N ARG A 264 -21.24 3.30 -5.77
CA ARG A 264 -21.28 4.59 -5.07
C ARG A 264 -20.70 5.75 -5.86
N VAL A 265 -19.64 5.50 -6.63
CA VAL A 265 -19.03 6.53 -7.49
C VAL A 265 -19.98 6.94 -8.61
N LEU A 266 -20.81 6.02 -9.10
CA LEU A 266 -21.82 6.31 -10.11
C LEU A 266 -23.03 7.10 -9.57
N MET A 267 -23.21 7.18 -8.24
CA MET A 267 -24.29 7.97 -7.64
C MET A 267 -24.15 9.46 -7.98
N LYS A 268 -25.28 10.08 -8.35
CA LYS A 268 -25.36 11.53 -8.60
C LYS A 268 -25.40 12.34 -7.29
N ASP A 269 -26.06 11.79 -6.28
CA ASP A 269 -26.15 12.33 -4.94
C ASP A 269 -26.26 11.17 -3.92
N ILE A 270 -26.30 11.43 -2.62
CA ILE A 270 -26.29 10.37 -1.59
C ILE A 270 -27.66 9.68 -1.44
N VAL A 271 -28.75 10.29 -1.92
CA VAL A 271 -30.13 9.88 -1.67
C VAL A 271 -30.69 9.10 -2.87
N THR A 272 -30.26 9.43 -4.07
CA THR A 272 -30.68 8.82 -5.32
C THR A 272 -29.77 7.63 -5.62
N SER A 273 -30.27 6.41 -5.40
CA SER A 273 -29.60 5.19 -5.83
C SER A 273 -29.46 5.16 -7.36
N VAL A 274 -28.31 4.71 -7.84
CA VAL A 274 -28.10 4.46 -9.28
C VAL A 274 -29.05 3.34 -9.73
N PRO A 275 -29.71 3.47 -10.90
CA PRO A 275 -30.44 2.36 -11.48
C PRO A 275 -29.50 1.15 -11.66
N GLN A 276 -29.91 -0.02 -11.19
CA GLN A 276 -29.07 -1.23 -11.22
C GLN A 276 -28.63 -1.59 -12.65
N GLU A 277 -29.44 -1.26 -13.67
CA GLU A 277 -29.08 -1.45 -15.08
C GLU A 277 -27.92 -0.55 -15.55
N GLU A 278 -27.76 0.66 -15.00
CA GLU A 278 -26.63 1.52 -15.33
C GLU A 278 -25.32 0.92 -14.79
N VAL A 279 -25.32 0.47 -13.53
CA VAL A 279 -24.16 -0.19 -12.90
C VAL A 279 -23.83 -1.49 -13.64
N LYS A 280 -24.85 -2.31 -13.92
CA LYS A 280 -24.72 -3.55 -14.69
C LYS A 280 -24.12 -3.31 -16.07
N THR A 281 -24.51 -2.23 -16.76
CA THR A 281 -23.98 -1.87 -18.07
C THR A 281 -22.49 -1.52 -18.03
N VAL A 282 -22.05 -0.78 -17.00
CA VAL A 282 -20.63 -0.46 -16.81
C VAL A 282 -19.82 -1.73 -16.55
N ILE A 283 -20.31 -2.61 -15.68
CA ILE A 283 -19.62 -3.85 -15.32
C ILE A 283 -19.57 -4.82 -16.50
N ARG A 284 -20.67 -4.96 -17.26
CA ARG A 284 -20.69 -5.74 -18.50
C ARG A 284 -19.57 -5.32 -19.44
N LYS A 285 -19.45 -4.01 -19.72
CA LYS A 285 -18.39 -3.48 -20.58
C LYS A 285 -16.99 -3.80 -20.04
N CYS A 286 -16.79 -3.73 -18.72
CA CYS A 286 -15.52 -4.09 -18.10
C CYS A 286 -15.22 -5.59 -18.28
N LEU A 287 -16.22 -6.46 -18.14
CA LEU A 287 -16.07 -7.91 -18.27
C LEU A 287 -15.89 -8.37 -19.72
N GLU A 288 -16.54 -7.74 -20.68
CA GLU A 288 -16.30 -7.92 -22.12
C GLU A 288 -14.83 -7.60 -22.44
N GLN A 289 -14.34 -6.45 -21.96
CA GLN A 289 -12.94 -6.07 -22.13
C GLN A 289 -11.99 -7.00 -21.37
N ALA A 290 -12.38 -7.47 -20.18
CA ALA A 290 -11.61 -8.42 -19.40
C ALA A 290 -11.42 -9.74 -20.14
N ALA A 291 -12.45 -10.23 -20.85
CA ALA A 291 -12.36 -11.45 -21.64
C ALA A 291 -11.30 -11.31 -22.74
N LEU A 292 -11.29 -10.17 -23.45
CA LEU A 292 -10.29 -9.85 -24.47
C LEU A 292 -8.87 -9.83 -23.88
N VAL A 293 -8.66 -9.08 -22.78
CA VAL A 293 -7.33 -8.94 -22.15
C VAL A 293 -6.83 -10.28 -21.62
N ASN A 294 -7.70 -11.05 -20.96
CA ASN A 294 -7.36 -12.35 -20.42
C ASN A 294 -6.99 -13.33 -21.54
N TYR A 295 -7.76 -13.35 -22.64
CA TYR A 295 -7.51 -14.27 -23.75
C TYR A 295 -6.24 -13.91 -24.51
N GLN A 296 -6.00 -12.62 -24.76
CA GLN A 296 -4.78 -12.14 -25.41
C GLN A 296 -3.54 -12.59 -24.63
N ARG A 297 -3.50 -12.35 -23.32
CA ARG A 297 -2.37 -12.78 -22.47
C ARG A 297 -2.21 -14.30 -22.42
N LEU A 298 -3.32 -15.04 -22.36
CA LEU A 298 -3.30 -16.50 -22.36
C LEU A 298 -2.74 -17.06 -23.68
N SER A 299 -3.21 -16.53 -24.81
CA SER A 299 -2.76 -16.95 -26.15
C SER A 299 -1.29 -16.57 -26.40
N GLU A 300 -0.83 -15.42 -25.91
CA GLU A 300 0.59 -15.02 -25.93
C GLU A 300 1.45 -15.99 -25.10
N TYR A 301 0.99 -16.35 -23.90
CA TYR A 301 1.67 -17.33 -23.05
C TYR A 301 1.81 -18.69 -23.76
N ALA A 302 0.72 -19.19 -24.34
CA ALA A 302 0.73 -20.45 -25.09
C ALA A 302 1.69 -20.40 -26.31
N LYS A 303 1.72 -19.28 -27.05
CA LYS A 303 2.63 -19.07 -28.20
C LYS A 303 4.10 -18.97 -27.79
N LEU A 304 4.42 -18.43 -26.62
CA LEU A 304 5.80 -18.35 -26.13
C LEU A 304 6.37 -19.73 -25.83
N GLU A 305 5.55 -20.65 -25.33
CA GLU A 305 5.96 -22.04 -25.13
C GLU A 305 6.16 -22.81 -26.46
N GLU A 306 5.58 -22.31 -27.55
CA GLU A 306 5.67 -22.88 -28.90
C GLU A 306 7.00 -22.57 -29.63
N ASN A 307 7.60 -21.41 -29.34
CA ASN A 307 8.64 -20.75 -30.15
C ASN A 307 10.05 -21.36 -30.08
N VAL A 308 10.20 -22.57 -29.54
CA VAL A 308 11.47 -23.31 -29.53
C VAL A 308 11.64 -24.08 -30.87
N GLY A 309 11.84 -23.34 -31.96
CA GLY A 309 12.49 -23.81 -33.19
C GLY A 309 11.85 -24.96 -33.99
N ARG A 310 10.53 -25.20 -33.92
CA ARG A 310 9.85 -26.31 -34.63
C ARG A 310 9.08 -25.86 -35.88
N LEU A 311 9.09 -26.69 -36.94
CA LEU A 311 8.22 -26.51 -38.11
C LEU A 311 6.74 -26.49 -37.72
N VAL A 312 5.96 -25.60 -38.35
CA VAL A 312 4.51 -25.52 -38.19
C VAL A 312 3.85 -26.55 -39.11
N THR A 313 3.41 -27.69 -38.56
CA THR A 313 2.64 -28.72 -39.27
C THR A 313 1.17 -28.68 -38.83
N PRO A 314 0.20 -29.20 -39.63
CA PRO A 314 -1.20 -29.29 -39.22
C PRO A 314 -1.39 -30.04 -37.89
N ALA A 315 -0.68 -31.15 -37.70
CA ALA A 315 -0.72 -31.91 -36.46
C ALA A 315 -0.22 -31.10 -35.25
N LYS A 316 0.87 -30.33 -35.42
CA LYS A 316 1.39 -29.45 -34.36
C LYS A 316 0.39 -28.34 -34.02
N LYS A 317 -0.22 -27.69 -35.03
CA LYS A 317 -1.26 -26.68 -34.80
C LYS A 317 -2.44 -27.22 -33.99
N LEU A 318 -2.83 -28.47 -34.24
CA LEU A 318 -3.89 -29.13 -33.49
C LEU A 318 -3.48 -29.43 -32.04
N GLU A 319 -2.26 -29.94 -31.84
CA GLU A 319 -1.68 -30.16 -30.50
C GLU A 319 -1.61 -28.84 -29.69
N ASP A 320 -1.12 -27.77 -30.32
CA ASP A 320 -1.03 -26.44 -29.70
C ASP A 320 -2.43 -25.89 -29.37
N ASN A 321 -3.44 -26.15 -30.22
CA ASN A 321 -4.82 -25.74 -29.96
C ASN A 321 -5.49 -26.54 -28.84
N ILE A 322 -5.21 -27.85 -28.71
CA ILE A 322 -5.66 -28.66 -27.58
C ILE A 322 -5.09 -28.10 -26.28
N ARG A 323 -3.80 -27.76 -26.26
CA ARG A 323 -3.17 -27.13 -25.09
C ARG A 323 -3.78 -25.78 -24.75
N LEU A 324 -4.08 -24.96 -25.77
CA LEU A 324 -4.78 -23.69 -25.57
C LEU A 324 -6.18 -23.92 -24.98
N ALA A 325 -6.90 -24.96 -25.41
CA ALA A 325 -8.21 -25.33 -24.86
C ALA A 325 -8.12 -25.70 -23.37
N GLU A 326 -7.11 -26.49 -22.97
CA GLU A 326 -6.86 -26.82 -21.57
C GLU A 326 -6.65 -25.57 -20.72
N LEU A 327 -5.82 -24.64 -21.20
CA LEU A 327 -5.56 -23.37 -20.53
C LEU A 327 -6.82 -22.49 -20.47
N VAL A 328 -7.63 -22.46 -21.53
CA VAL A 328 -8.90 -21.72 -21.57
C VAL A 328 -9.86 -22.26 -20.50
N ILE A 329 -10.02 -23.58 -20.44
CA ILE A 329 -10.86 -24.26 -19.44
C ILE A 329 -10.36 -23.96 -18.03
N GLU A 330 -9.05 -24.08 -17.78
CA GLU A 330 -8.46 -23.79 -16.47
C GLU A 330 -8.74 -22.35 -16.03
N VAL A 331 -8.59 -21.38 -16.94
CA VAL A 331 -8.89 -19.97 -16.66
C VAL A 331 -10.35 -19.76 -16.29
N LEU A 332 -11.28 -20.37 -17.03
CA LEU A 332 -12.71 -20.24 -16.77
C LEU A 332 -13.09 -20.87 -15.42
N GLN A 333 -12.57 -22.05 -15.11
CA GLN A 333 -12.77 -22.72 -13.81
C GLN A 333 -12.20 -21.89 -12.65
N GLN A 334 -10.99 -21.34 -12.80
CA GLN A 334 -10.41 -20.44 -11.79
C GLN A 334 -11.24 -19.18 -11.59
N ASN A 335 -11.81 -18.63 -12.66
CA ASN A 335 -12.70 -17.47 -12.56
C ASN A 335 -13.97 -17.81 -11.78
N GLU A 336 -14.54 -18.98 -12.02
CA GLU A 336 -15.69 -19.45 -11.27
C GLU A 336 -15.34 -19.67 -9.78
N GLU A 337 -14.25 -20.36 -9.49
CA GLU A 337 -13.84 -20.70 -8.12
C GLU A 337 -13.49 -19.47 -7.27
N HIS A 338 -12.78 -18.50 -7.85
CA HIS A 338 -12.17 -17.40 -7.08
C HIS A 338 -12.87 -16.06 -7.23
N HIS A 339 -13.69 -15.87 -8.26
CA HIS A 339 -14.25 -14.56 -8.60
C HIS A 339 -15.78 -14.55 -8.72
N ALA A 340 -16.44 -15.67 -8.99
CA ALA A 340 -17.90 -15.69 -9.19
C ALA A 340 -18.68 -15.17 -7.98
N GLU A 341 -18.22 -15.43 -6.76
CA GLU A 341 -18.89 -14.94 -5.54
C GLU A 341 -18.96 -13.40 -5.49
N ALA A 342 -17.94 -12.71 -6.00
CA ALA A 342 -17.94 -11.24 -6.06
C ALA A 342 -19.01 -10.71 -7.03
N PHE A 343 -19.37 -11.49 -8.05
CA PHE A 343 -20.36 -11.17 -9.06
C PHE A 343 -21.73 -11.83 -8.82
N ALA A 344 -21.98 -12.43 -7.65
CA ALA A 344 -23.18 -13.24 -7.40
C ALA A 344 -24.52 -12.53 -7.69
N TRP A 345 -24.59 -11.20 -7.58
CA TRP A 345 -25.80 -10.42 -7.90
C TRP A 345 -26.02 -10.20 -9.41
N TRP A 346 -24.98 -10.42 -10.21
CA TRP A 346 -24.96 -10.35 -11.67
C TRP A 346 -24.26 -11.57 -12.24
N SER A 347 -24.69 -12.76 -11.80
CA SER A 347 -24.11 -14.03 -12.22
C SER A 347 -24.18 -14.23 -13.74
N ASP A 348 -25.20 -13.65 -14.39
CA ASP A 348 -25.35 -13.62 -15.83
C ASP A 348 -24.18 -12.92 -16.54
N LEU A 349 -23.57 -11.90 -15.94
CA LEU A 349 -22.41 -11.23 -16.54
C LEU A 349 -21.15 -12.11 -16.57
N MET A 350 -20.99 -13.01 -15.59
CA MET A 350 -19.88 -13.98 -15.61
C MET A 350 -20.09 -15.05 -16.69
N VAL A 351 -21.35 -15.42 -16.95
CA VAL A 351 -21.69 -16.29 -18.10
C VAL A 351 -21.40 -15.57 -19.41
N GLU A 352 -21.85 -14.32 -19.58
CA GLU A 352 -21.53 -13.49 -20.77
C GLU A 352 -20.01 -13.34 -20.96
N HIS A 353 -19.24 -13.17 -19.88
CA HIS A 353 -17.77 -13.15 -19.92
C HIS A 353 -17.19 -14.48 -20.43
N ALA A 354 -17.67 -15.62 -19.91
CA ALA A 354 -17.21 -16.93 -20.34
C ALA A 354 -17.55 -17.23 -21.81
N GLU A 355 -18.77 -16.90 -22.25
CA GLU A 355 -19.19 -17.02 -23.65
C GLU A 355 -18.32 -16.15 -24.57
N THR A 356 -18.03 -14.91 -24.17
CA THR A 356 -17.13 -14.03 -24.92
C THR A 356 -15.73 -14.64 -25.01
N PHE A 357 -15.21 -15.20 -23.92
CA PHE A 357 -13.90 -15.84 -23.87
C PHE A 357 -13.82 -17.07 -24.80
N LEU A 358 -14.86 -17.91 -24.80
CA LEU A 358 -14.98 -19.07 -25.67
C LEU A 358 -15.15 -18.66 -27.15
N CYS A 359 -15.87 -17.57 -27.45
CA CYS A 359 -15.98 -17.02 -28.80
C CYS A 359 -14.61 -16.55 -29.34
N LEU A 360 -13.74 -16.00 -28.48
CA LEU A 360 -12.38 -15.62 -28.89
C LEU A 360 -11.54 -16.86 -29.19
N TYR A 361 -11.65 -17.88 -28.33
CA TYR A 361 -10.99 -19.16 -28.53
C TYR A 361 -11.48 -19.91 -29.78
N SER A 362 -12.77 -19.85 -30.09
CA SER A 362 -13.34 -20.57 -31.24
C SER A 362 -12.72 -20.14 -32.56
N ALA A 363 -12.31 -18.87 -32.69
CA ALA A 363 -11.62 -18.39 -33.89
C ALA A 363 -10.26 -19.09 -34.10
N ASP A 364 -9.49 -19.32 -33.04
CA ASP A 364 -8.22 -20.06 -33.11
C ASP A 364 -8.46 -21.57 -33.31
N MET A 365 -9.52 -22.12 -32.72
CA MET A 365 -9.97 -23.50 -32.94
C MET A 365 -10.35 -23.75 -34.41
N ASP A 366 -11.21 -22.91 -34.98
CA ASP A 366 -11.65 -23.02 -36.38
C ASP A 366 -10.44 -22.97 -37.32
N ALA A 367 -9.52 -22.03 -37.11
CA ALA A 367 -8.30 -21.93 -37.90
C ALA A 367 -7.37 -23.15 -37.78
N ALA A 368 -7.34 -23.82 -36.62
CA ALA A 368 -6.59 -25.05 -36.41
C ALA A 368 -7.25 -26.28 -37.07
N LEU A 369 -8.58 -26.31 -37.12
CA LEU A 369 -9.37 -27.38 -37.74
C LEU A 369 -9.41 -27.28 -39.26
N GLU A 370 -9.49 -26.08 -39.84
CA GLU A 370 -9.54 -25.85 -41.29
C GLU A 370 -8.33 -26.39 -42.04
N VAL A 371 -7.17 -26.45 -41.39
CA VAL A 371 -5.91 -26.94 -41.99
C VAL A 371 -5.71 -28.45 -41.84
N GLN A 372 -6.60 -29.14 -41.11
CA GLN A 372 -6.51 -30.59 -40.96
C GLN A 372 -6.91 -31.30 -42.27
N PRO A 373 -6.29 -32.45 -42.58
CA PRO A 373 -6.67 -33.20 -43.76
C PRO A 373 -8.13 -33.64 -43.69
N PRO A 374 -8.86 -33.63 -44.82
CA PRO A 374 -10.20 -34.20 -44.87
C PRO A 374 -10.11 -35.68 -44.47
N ASP A 375 -11.18 -36.17 -43.85
CA ASP A 375 -11.26 -37.54 -43.37
C ASP A 375 -10.22 -37.91 -42.28
N SER A 376 -9.77 -36.95 -41.46
CA SER A 376 -8.84 -37.18 -40.32
C SER A 376 -9.42 -36.89 -38.94
N TRP A 377 -9.30 -37.86 -38.03
CA TRP A 377 -9.97 -37.91 -36.72
C TRP A 377 -9.06 -37.49 -35.56
N ASP A 378 -7.89 -36.91 -35.86
CA ASP A 378 -6.92 -36.52 -34.84
C ASP A 378 -7.45 -35.37 -33.94
N SER A 379 -8.52 -34.68 -34.35
CA SER A 379 -9.19 -33.62 -33.60
C SER A 379 -10.25 -34.10 -32.61
N PHE A 380 -10.56 -35.41 -32.57
CA PHE A 380 -11.51 -35.95 -31.57
C PHE A 380 -11.16 -35.65 -30.11
N PRO A 381 -9.87 -35.68 -29.67
CA PRO A 381 -9.50 -35.29 -28.32
C PRO A 381 -9.90 -33.85 -27.99
N LEU A 382 -9.78 -32.94 -28.96
CA LEU A 382 -10.20 -31.55 -28.80
C LEU A 382 -11.71 -31.44 -28.58
N PHE A 383 -12.49 -32.13 -29.41
CA PHE A 383 -13.94 -32.20 -29.25
C PHE A 383 -14.32 -32.75 -27.87
N GLN A 384 -13.70 -33.85 -27.46
CA GLN A 384 -13.99 -34.48 -26.18
C GLN A 384 -13.70 -33.53 -25.02
N LEU A 385 -12.53 -32.87 -25.02
CA LEU A 385 -12.13 -31.93 -23.99
C LEU A 385 -13.13 -30.77 -23.81
N ILE A 386 -13.51 -30.10 -24.91
CA ILE A 386 -14.44 -28.96 -24.85
C ILE A 386 -15.85 -29.43 -24.50
N ASN A 387 -16.32 -30.53 -25.10
CA ASN A 387 -17.64 -31.06 -24.84
C ASN A 387 -17.80 -31.53 -23.38
N ASP A 388 -16.78 -32.19 -22.83
CA ASP A 388 -16.81 -32.67 -21.44
C ASP A 388 -16.88 -31.49 -20.47
N PHE A 389 -16.14 -30.40 -20.73
CA PHE A 389 -16.24 -29.16 -19.96
C PHE A 389 -17.64 -28.53 -20.03
N LEU A 390 -18.14 -28.25 -21.23
CA LEU A 390 -19.44 -27.58 -21.42
C LEU A 390 -20.65 -28.39 -20.90
N ARG A 391 -20.50 -29.72 -20.83
CA ARG A 391 -21.56 -30.58 -20.27
C ARG A 391 -21.64 -30.49 -18.75
N MET A 392 -20.53 -30.23 -18.06
CA MET A 392 -20.56 -30.07 -16.60
C MET A 392 -21.29 -28.78 -16.18
N ASP A 393 -21.26 -27.74 -17.00
CA ASP A 393 -21.99 -26.48 -16.75
C ASP A 393 -23.52 -26.58 -16.99
N CYS A 394 -24.00 -27.68 -17.57
CA CYS A 394 -25.43 -27.91 -17.88
C CYS A 394 -26.17 -28.73 -16.82
N GLU A 395 -25.48 -29.27 -15.81
CA GLU A 395 -26.06 -29.96 -14.64
C GLU A 395 -26.11 -29.03 -13.43
#